data_AF-A0A5C6WYT5-F1
#
_entry.id   AF-A0A5C6WYT5-F1
#
_cell.length_a   1.000
_cell.length_b   1.000
_cell.length_c   1.000
_cell.angle_alpha   90.00
_cell.angle_beta   90.00
_cell.angle_gamma   90.00
#
_symmetry.space_group_name_H-M   'P 1'
#
loop_
_entity.id
_entity.type
_entity.pdbx_description
1 polymer ?
#
loop_
_entity_poly.entity_id
_entity_poly.type
_entity_poly.pdbx_seq_one_letter_code
_entity_poly.pdbx_strand_id
1 'polypeptide(L)'
;MQPPQARQLILDLLHAPLTRAGQTPHDQLDLIDAGILDSIAFLELLSTLQDRSGTPIDLLQVDPASLTTIASLVALLTTPE
;
A
#
# COMPACT_ATOMS: atom_id res chain seq x y z
N MET A 1 8.34 9.67 -5.43
CA MET A 1 7.33 9.66 -6.53
C MET A 1 6.34 10.81 -6.33
N GLN A 2 5.58 11.26 -7.35
CA GLN A 2 4.52 12.28 -7.13
C GLN A 2 3.27 11.64 -6.47
N PRO A 3 2.55 12.33 -5.57
CA PRO A 3 1.39 11.78 -4.87
C PRO A 3 0.27 11.17 -5.74
N PRO A 4 -0.12 11.78 -6.88
CA PRO A 4 -1.13 11.20 -7.76
C PRO A 4 -0.68 9.87 -8.40
N GLN A 5 0.60 9.77 -8.73
CA GLN A 5 1.18 8.56 -9.34
C GLN A 5 1.29 7.42 -8.32
N ALA A 6 1.74 7.73 -7.10
CA ALA A 6 1.80 6.76 -6.01
C ALA A 6 0.42 6.18 -5.72
N ARG A 7 -0.59 7.05 -5.59
CA ARG A 7 -1.96 6.62 -5.36
C ARG A 7 -2.49 5.74 -6.49
N GLN A 8 -2.27 6.12 -7.74
CA GLN A 8 -2.71 5.31 -8.89
C GLN A 8 -2.08 3.92 -8.87
N LEU A 9 -0.75 3.83 -8.66
CA LEU A 9 -0.05 2.55 -8.58
C LEU A 9 -0.62 1.65 -7.48
N ILE A 10 -0.86 2.19 -6.28
CA ILE A 10 -1.45 1.45 -5.17
C ILE A 10 -2.84 0.94 -5.53
N LEU A 11 -3.69 1.79 -6.13
CA LEU A 11 -5.04 1.37 -6.54
C LEU A 11 -5.03 0.33 -7.64
N ASP A 12 -4.09 0.40 -8.59
CA ASP A 12 -3.95 -0.60 -9.64
C ASP A 12 -3.59 -1.97 -9.05
N LEU A 13 -2.69 -2.01 -8.07
CA LEU A 13 -2.30 -3.24 -7.37
C LEU A 13 -3.42 -3.79 -6.47
N LEU A 14 -4.22 -2.91 -5.87
CA LEU A 14 -5.32 -3.28 -4.98
C LEU A 14 -6.64 -3.58 -5.72
N HIS A 15 -6.73 -3.35 -7.03
CA HIS A 15 -7.98 -3.46 -7.79
C HIS A 15 -8.65 -4.83 -7.62
N ALA A 16 -7.90 -5.93 -7.80
CA ALA A 16 -8.44 -7.28 -7.68
C ALA A 16 -8.80 -7.66 -6.22
N PRO A 17 -7.94 -7.42 -5.20
CA PRO A 17 -8.31 -7.60 -3.80
C PRO A 17 -9.56 -6.82 -3.37
N LEU A 18 -9.65 -5.53 -3.72
CA LEU A 18 -10.79 -4.67 -3.38
C LEU A 18 -12.09 -5.17 -4.01
N THR A 19 -12.03 -5.56 -5.28
CA THR A 19 -13.19 -6.12 -6.00
C THR A 19 -13.67 -7.41 -5.36
N ARG A 20 -12.74 -8.30 -4.98
CA ARG A 20 -13.06 -9.57 -4.29
C ARG A 20 -13.71 -9.32 -2.92
N ALA A 21 -13.21 -8.33 -2.18
CA ALA A 21 -13.73 -7.95 -0.86
C ALA A 21 -15.05 -7.14 -0.94
N GLY A 22 -15.44 -6.68 -2.13
CA GLY A 22 -16.59 -5.77 -2.29
C GLY A 22 -16.38 -4.41 -1.64
N GLN A 23 -15.12 -4.00 -1.43
CA GLN A 23 -14.75 -2.76 -0.74
C GLN A 23 -14.44 -1.65 -1.74
N THR A 24 -14.82 -0.42 -1.41
CA THR A 24 -14.45 0.76 -2.20
C THR A 24 -13.20 1.39 -1.60
N PRO A 25 -12.16 1.69 -2.40
CA PRO A 25 -10.94 2.28 -1.88
C PRO A 25 -11.19 3.68 -1.30
N HIS A 26 -10.71 3.89 -0.09
CA HIS A 26 -10.61 5.21 0.53
C HIS A 26 -9.35 5.29 1.40
N ASP A 27 -8.89 6.50 1.67
CA ASP A 27 -7.55 6.72 2.20
C ASP A 27 -7.33 6.09 3.60
N GLN A 28 -8.38 6.05 4.43
CA GLN A 28 -8.35 5.46 5.78
C GLN A 28 -8.70 3.96 5.82
N LEU A 29 -8.83 3.30 4.66
CA LEU A 29 -9.18 1.89 4.60
C LEU A 29 -7.99 1.05 5.06
N ASP A 30 -8.14 0.40 6.20
CA ASP A 30 -7.16 -0.56 6.69
C ASP A 30 -7.29 -1.87 5.89
N LEU A 31 -6.25 -2.19 5.11
CA LEU A 31 -6.24 -3.32 4.19
C LEU A 31 -6.21 -4.67 4.91
N ILE A 32 -5.69 -4.72 6.13
CA ILE A 32 -5.58 -5.94 6.94
C ILE A 32 -6.87 -6.13 7.74
N ASP A 33 -7.28 -5.11 8.50
CA ASP A 33 -8.46 -5.21 9.36
C ASP A 33 -9.75 -5.38 8.55
N ALA A 34 -9.83 -4.78 7.36
CA ALA A 34 -10.94 -4.99 6.43
C ALA A 34 -10.90 -6.35 5.72
N GLY A 35 -9.86 -7.17 5.95
CA GLY A 35 -9.67 -8.48 5.34
C GLY A 35 -9.43 -8.44 3.83
N ILE A 36 -8.94 -7.31 3.30
CA ILE A 36 -8.63 -7.15 1.87
C ILE A 36 -7.34 -7.89 1.54
N LEU A 37 -6.36 -7.80 2.43
CA LEU A 37 -5.09 -8.51 2.39
C LEU A 37 -4.89 -9.22 3.73
N ASP A 38 -4.24 -10.37 3.68
CA ASP A 38 -3.60 -10.94 4.87
C ASP A 38 -2.19 -10.36 5.05
N SER A 39 -1.55 -10.69 6.16
CA SER A 39 -0.22 -10.19 6.51
C SER A 39 0.87 -10.61 5.51
N ILE A 40 0.72 -11.73 4.80
CA ILE A 40 1.69 -12.15 3.78
C ILE A 40 1.48 -11.37 2.48
N ALA A 41 0.23 -11.30 2.01
CA ALA A 41 -0.15 -10.54 0.82
C ALA A 41 0.18 -9.05 0.98
N PHE A 42 0.15 -8.51 2.20
CA PHE A 42 0.58 -7.15 2.47
C PHE A 42 2.10 -6.95 2.34
N LEU A 43 2.91 -7.90 2.82
CA LEU A 43 4.36 -7.84 2.61
C LEU A 43 4.73 -7.98 1.12
N GLU A 44 4.01 -8.82 0.38
CA GLU A 44 4.15 -8.94 -1.08
C GLU A 44 3.78 -7.64 -1.80
N LEU A 45 2.74 -6.94 -1.33
CA LEU A 45 2.38 -5.60 -1.83
C LEU A 45 3.52 -4.61 -1.60
N LEU A 46 4.09 -4.55 -0.40
CA LEU A 46 5.21 -3.64 -0.09
C LEU A 46 6.42 -3.92 -0.99
N SER A 47 6.79 -5.19 -1.17
CA SER A 47 7.85 -5.60 -2.10
C SER A 47 7.56 -5.15 -3.54
N THR A 48 6.34 -5.38 -4.01
CA THR A 48 5.91 -4.95 -5.35
C THR A 48 5.92 -3.42 -5.50
N LEU A 49 5.55 -2.69 -4.46
CA LEU A 49 5.60 -1.22 -4.46
C LEU A 49 7.04 -0.72 -4.53
N GLN A 50 7.98 -1.32 -3.81
CA GLN A 50 9.40 -1.01 -3.92
C GLN A 50 9.91 -1.23 -5.36
N ASP A 51 9.63 -2.39 -5.93
CA ASP A 51 10.05 -2.73 -7.31
C ASP A 51 9.47 -1.80 -8.37
N ARG A 52 8.18 -1.47 -8.26
CA ARG A 52 7.46 -0.65 -9.25
C ARG A 52 7.76 0.84 -9.12
N SER A 53 7.95 1.32 -7.89
CA SER A 53 8.20 2.74 -7.63
C SER A 53 9.68 3.11 -7.69
N GLY A 54 10.57 2.12 -7.58
CA GLY A 54 12.00 2.34 -7.38
C GLY A 54 12.34 2.99 -6.02
N THR A 55 11.37 3.10 -5.11
CA THR A 55 11.56 3.68 -3.79
C THR A 55 11.95 2.57 -2.82
N PRO A 56 13.13 2.63 -2.18
CA PRO A 56 13.50 1.65 -1.19
C PRO A 56 12.58 1.76 0.03
N ILE A 57 11.93 0.67 0.41
CA ILE A 57 11.15 0.56 1.65
C ILE A 57 12.00 -0.25 2.63
N ASP A 58 12.54 0.41 3.65
CA ASP A 58 13.28 -0.26 4.71
C ASP A 58 12.31 -0.75 5.81
N LEU A 59 11.95 -2.03 5.73
CA LEU A 59 11.08 -2.69 6.70
C LEU A 59 11.72 -2.84 8.09
N LEU A 60 13.01 -2.53 8.25
CA LEU A 60 13.66 -2.46 9.58
C LEU A 60 13.47 -1.10 10.24
N GLN A 61 13.22 -0.05 9.46
CA GLN A 61 12.98 1.31 9.95
C GLN A 61 11.49 1.64 10.03
N VAL A 62 10.68 1.01 9.16
CA VAL A 62 9.24 1.25 9.10
C VAL A 62 8.48 0.06 9.66
N ASP A 63 7.62 0.30 10.64
CA ASP A 63 6.71 -0.71 11.17
C ASP A 63 5.61 -1.01 10.14
N PRO A 64 5.52 -2.23 9.59
CA PRO A 64 4.49 -2.60 8.61
C PRO A 64 3.06 -2.41 9.14
N ALA A 65 2.86 -2.53 10.46
CA ALA A 65 1.54 -2.32 11.07
C ALA A 65 1.07 -0.86 10.99
N SER A 66 1.98 0.09 10.79
CA SER A 66 1.64 1.51 10.58
C SER A 66 1.29 1.85 9.12
N LEU A 67 1.53 0.91 8.20
CA LEU A 67 1.39 1.10 6.75
C LEU A 67 0.12 0.45 6.18
N THR A 68 -0.79 -0.02 7.02
CA THR A 68 -1.95 -0.81 6.59
C THR A 68 -3.00 -0.02 5.81
N THR A 69 -2.92 1.31 5.79
CA THR A 69 -3.87 2.18 5.08
C THR A 69 -3.34 2.68 3.74
N ILE A 70 -4.25 2.96 2.80
CA ILE A 70 -3.90 3.58 1.51
C ILE A 70 -3.19 4.93 1.72
N ALA A 71 -3.63 5.74 2.68
CA ALA A 71 -2.98 7.00 3.03
C ALA A 71 -1.52 6.80 3.45
N SER A 72 -1.27 5.86 4.35
CA SER A 72 0.09 5.54 4.84
C SER A 72 1.00 5.07 3.70
N LEU A 73 0.48 4.23 2.79
CA LEU A 73 1.23 3.76 1.62
C LEU A 73 1.55 4.91 0.64
N VAL A 74 0.60 5.82 0.40
CA VAL A 74 0.86 7.01 -0.43
C VAL A 74 1.91 7.90 0.22
N ALA A 75 1.83 8.12 1.53
CA ALA A 75 2.82 8.91 2.27
C ALA A 75 4.22 8.28 2.18
N LEU A 76 4.31 6.95 2.32
CA LEU A 76 5.56 6.20 2.20
C LEU A 76 6.26 6.42 0.85
N LEU A 77 5.51 6.41 -0.26
CA LEU A 77 6.07 6.56 -1.62
C LEU A 77 6.34 8.01 -2.04
N THR A 78 5.88 8.97 -1.24
CA THR A 78 5.97 10.40 -1.54
C THR A 78 6.89 11.17 -0.62
N THR A 79 7.23 10.59 0.54
CA THR A 79 8.20 11.18 1.46
C THR A 79 9.58 11.15 0.79
N PRO A 80 10.22 12.31 0.55
CA PRO A 80 11.61 12.34 0.15
C PRO A 80 12.48 11.95 1.34
N GLU A 81 13.39 11.00 1.15
CA GLU A 81 14.57 10.86 2.04
C GLU A 81 15.41 12.14 2.03
#